data_AF-A0A7S0NZ63-F1
#
_entry.id   AF-A0A7S0NZ63-F1
#
_cell.length_a   1.000
_cell.length_b   1.000
_cell.length_c   1.000
_cell.angle_alpha   90.00
_cell.angle_beta   90.00
_cell.angle_gamma   90.00
#
_symmetry.space_group_name_H-M   'P 1'
#
loop_
_entity.id
_entity.type
_entity.pdbx_description
1 polymer ?
#
loop_
_entity_poly.entity_id
_entity_poly.type
_entity_poly.pdbx_seq_one_letter_code
_entity_poly.pdbx_strand_id
1 'polypeptide(L)'
;QDLGDEWGGAFFGGSKVIGANFTALVIEVVWVAFWASLMFLALRFAGVLRVPPEIEAAGMDISKHGGMAYVTDGVFGGAPAALPKEEPPQKEEPVADPPVSASV
;
A
#
# COMPACT_ATOMS: atom_id res chain seq x y z
N GLN A 1 -4.94 37.70 42.52
CA GLN A 1 -5.53 37.34 41.22
C GLN A 1 -4.67 36.17 40.76
N ASP A 2 -5.03 34.96 41.19
CA ASP A 2 -4.09 33.81 41.22
C ASP A 2 -4.47 32.76 40.16
N LEU A 3 -5.29 33.13 39.17
CA LEU A 3 -5.70 32.22 38.09
C LEU A 3 -4.55 31.85 37.13
N GLY A 4 -3.49 32.66 37.07
CA GLY A 4 -2.35 32.45 36.17
C GLY A 4 -1.46 31.28 36.59
N ASP A 5 -1.32 31.03 37.90
CA ASP A 5 -0.40 30.02 38.42
C ASP A 5 -0.98 28.60 38.34
N GLU A 6 -2.31 28.48 38.45
CA GLU A 6 -2.98 27.17 38.41
C GLU A 6 -3.04 26.58 36.99
N TRP A 7 -3.24 27.43 35.98
CA TRP A 7 -3.39 27.02 34.57
C TRP A 7 -2.20 27.42 33.69
N GLY A 8 -1.16 27.99 34.29
CA GLY A 8 0.08 28.33 33.60
C GLY A 8 0.80 27.08 33.09
N GLY A 9 1.43 27.21 31.91
CA GLY A 9 2.36 26.19 31.41
C GLY A 9 3.64 26.13 32.25
N ALA A 10 4.44 25.07 32.08
CA ALA A 10 5.67 24.83 32.84
C ALA A 10 6.66 26.02 32.83
N PHE A 11 6.67 26.82 31.75
CA PHE A 11 7.53 28.00 31.59
C PHE A 11 6.93 29.30 32.14
N PHE A 12 5.68 29.26 32.60
CA PHE A 12 4.93 30.42 33.08
C PHE A 12 4.57 30.30 34.57
N GLY A 13 5.29 29.46 35.33
CA GLY A 13 5.10 29.29 36.78
C GLY A 13 4.11 28.21 37.20
N GLY A 14 3.39 27.59 36.26
CA GLY A 14 2.42 26.51 36.55
C GLY A 14 2.94 25.11 36.23
N SER A 15 2.74 24.15 37.13
CA SER A 15 3.21 22.75 36.99
C SER A 15 2.10 21.73 36.75
N LYS A 16 0.84 22.09 37.01
CA LYS A 16 -0.31 21.19 36.86
C LYS A 16 -0.55 20.79 35.41
N VAL A 17 -0.40 21.74 34.48
CA VAL A 17 -0.68 21.54 33.05
C VAL A 17 0.28 20.53 32.42
N ILE A 18 1.57 20.54 32.76
CA ILE A 18 2.53 19.58 32.20
C ILE A 18 2.21 18.14 32.62
N GLY A 19 1.84 17.93 33.89
CA GLY A 19 1.40 16.61 34.38
C GLY A 19 0.14 16.11 33.68
N ALA A 20 -0.84 17.00 33.47
CA ALA A 20 -2.07 16.68 32.74
C ALA A 20 -1.78 16.30 31.28
N ASN A 21 -0.89 17.02 30.59
CA ASN A 21 -0.51 16.71 29.20
C ASN A 21 0.21 15.37 29.06
N PHE A 22 1.17 15.06 29.95
CA PHE A 22 1.83 13.75 29.94
C PHE A 22 0.83 12.62 30.22
N THR A 23 -0.11 12.83 31.13
CA THR A 23 -1.16 11.85 31.42
C THR A 23 -2.05 11.62 30.19
N ALA A 24 -2.51 12.70 29.55
CA ALA A 24 -3.29 12.62 28.32
C ALA A 24 -2.52 11.91 27.20
N LEU A 25 -1.24 12.24 27.01
CA LEU A 25 -0.37 11.58 26.02
C LEU A 25 -0.31 10.07 26.25
N VAL A 26 -0.08 9.63 27.49
CA VAL A 26 -0.01 8.20 27.82
C VAL A 26 -1.35 7.53 27.55
N ILE A 27 -2.46 8.15 27.93
CA ILE A 27 -3.81 7.63 27.67
C ILE A 27 -4.05 7.46 26.17
N GLU A 28 -3.74 8.48 25.36
CA GLU A 28 -3.89 8.43 23.90
C GLU A 28 -3.04 7.33 23.26
N VAL A 29 -1.77 7.22 23.65
CA VAL A 29 -0.88 6.16 23.16
C VAL A 29 -1.44 4.79 23.49
N VAL A 30 -1.88 4.57 24.74
CA VAL A 30 -2.45 3.29 25.17
C VAL A 30 -3.74 2.99 24.43
N TRP A 31 -4.63 3.98 24.27
CA TRP A 31 -5.91 3.82 23.60
C TRP A 31 -5.75 3.47 22.12
N VAL A 32 -4.96 4.25 21.39
CA VAL A 32 -4.70 4.01 19.97
C VAL A 32 -3.96 2.70 19.77
N ALA A 33 -2.93 2.42 20.58
CA ALA A 33 -2.19 1.15 20.49
C ALA A 33 -3.09 -0.05 20.79
N PHE A 34 -4.00 0.05 21.76
CA PHE A 34 -4.97 -0.99 22.09
C PHE A 34 -5.87 -1.30 20.89
N TRP A 35 -6.53 -0.29 20.32
CA TRP A 35 -7.44 -0.52 19.18
C TRP A 35 -6.72 -0.95 17.92
N ALA A 36 -5.56 -0.36 17.62
CA ALA A 36 -4.74 -0.77 16.50
C ALA A 36 -4.28 -2.23 16.67
N SER A 37 -3.79 -2.60 17.85
CA SER A 37 -3.36 -3.98 18.12
C SER A 37 -4.52 -4.95 18.04
N LEU A 38 -5.69 -4.62 18.60
CA LEU A 38 -6.87 -5.47 18.52
C LEU A 38 -7.25 -5.76 17.05
N MET A 39 -7.31 -4.72 16.22
CA MET A 39 -7.63 -4.87 14.80
C MET A 39 -6.54 -5.63 14.04
N PHE A 40 -5.28 -5.19 14.11
CA PHE A 40 -4.19 -5.77 13.33
C PHE A 40 -3.81 -7.18 13.81
N LEU A 41 -3.90 -7.49 15.10
CA LEU A 41 -3.67 -8.86 15.57
C LEU A 41 -4.77 -9.79 15.09
N ALA A 42 -6.05 -9.36 15.09
CA ALA A 42 -7.14 -10.17 14.52
C ALA A 42 -6.89 -10.48 13.04
N LEU A 43 -6.50 -9.49 12.24
CA LEU A 43 -6.16 -9.67 10.82
C LEU A 43 -4.90 -10.54 10.62
N ARG A 44 -3.94 -10.48 11.56
CA ARG A 44 -2.74 -11.30 11.53
C ARG A 44 -3.09 -12.77 11.76
N PHE A 45 -3.95 -13.06 12.73
CA PHE A 45 -4.41 -14.42 13.00
C PHE A 45 -5.27 -14.97 11.86
N ALA A 46 -6.01 -14.10 11.16
CA ALA A 46 -6.71 -14.47 9.93
C ALA A 46 -5.77 -14.68 8.72
N GLY A 47 -4.48 -14.34 8.82
CA GLY A 47 -3.50 -14.53 7.75
C GLY A 47 -3.62 -13.56 6.57
N VAL A 48 -4.37 -12.46 6.72
CA VAL A 48 -4.68 -11.53 5.60
C VAL A 48 -3.77 -10.30 5.53
N LEU A 49 -2.91 -10.09 6.54
CA LEU A 49 -2.11 -8.87 6.67
C LEU A 49 -0.85 -8.82 5.79
N ARG A 50 -0.30 -9.98 5.41
CA ARG A 50 0.96 -10.05 4.68
C ARG A 50 0.81 -10.92 3.44
N VAL A 51 1.34 -10.44 2.33
CA VAL A 51 1.42 -11.20 1.08
C VAL A 51 2.51 -12.28 1.18
N PRO A 52 2.41 -13.37 0.41
CA PRO A 52 3.46 -14.39 0.37
C PRO A 52 4.82 -13.81 -0.10
N PRO A 53 5.96 -14.34 0.36
CA PRO A 53 7.30 -13.81 0.07
C PRO A 53 7.63 -13.60 -1.41
N GLU A 54 7.10 -14.47 -2.25
CA GLU A 54 7.25 -14.51 -3.71
C GLU A 54 6.52 -13.33 -4.38
N ILE A 55 5.35 -12.96 -3.85
CA ILE A 55 4.61 -11.76 -4.26
C ILE A 55 5.26 -10.50 -3.68
N GLU A 56 5.82 -10.61 -2.47
CA GLU A 56 6.61 -9.54 -1.84
C GLU A 56 7.87 -9.21 -2.68
N ALA A 57 8.57 -10.23 -3.18
CA ALA A 57 9.77 -10.09 -4.00
C ALA A 57 9.49 -9.54 -5.40
N ALA A 58 8.37 -9.94 -6.01
CA ALA A 58 7.93 -9.39 -7.30
C ALA A 58 7.42 -7.94 -7.18
N GLY A 59 7.04 -7.51 -5.97
CA GLY A 59 6.40 -6.22 -5.72
C GLY A 59 4.88 -6.25 -5.96
N MET A 60 4.15 -5.45 -5.18
CA MET A 60 2.68 -5.36 -5.27
C MET A 60 2.22 -4.68 -6.56
N ASP A 61 3.02 -3.76 -7.08
CA ASP A 61 2.77 -3.04 -8.33
C ASP A 61 2.60 -4.00 -9.51
N ILE A 62 3.57 -4.91 -9.69
CA ILE A 62 3.54 -5.91 -10.77
C ILE A 62 2.48 -6.99 -10.50
N SER A 63 2.37 -7.46 -9.26
CA SER A 63 1.54 -8.63 -8.93
C SER A 63 0.04 -8.33 -8.76
N LYS A 64 -0.34 -7.08 -8.46
CA LYS A 64 -1.74 -6.69 -8.19
C LYS A 64 -2.23 -5.46 -8.95
N HIS A 65 -1.34 -4.62 -9.46
CA HIS A 65 -1.71 -3.32 -10.07
C HIS A 65 -1.34 -3.17 -11.55
N GLY A 66 -0.87 -4.24 -12.21
CA GLY A 66 -0.74 -4.29 -13.67
C GLY A 66 0.46 -3.54 -14.25
N GLY A 67 1.42 -3.11 -13.42
CA GLY A 67 2.62 -2.41 -13.89
C GLY A 67 3.31 -1.60 -12.79
N MET A 68 4.49 -1.05 -13.10
CA MET A 68 5.28 -0.24 -12.18
C MET A 68 4.64 1.12 -11.92
N ALA A 69 4.58 1.59 -10.67
CA ALA A 69 4.05 2.92 -10.35
C ALA A 69 4.92 4.08 -10.88
N TYR A 70 6.23 3.86 -11.04
CA TYR A 70 7.17 4.85 -11.57
C TYR A 70 8.04 4.25 -12.67
N VAL A 71 8.08 4.93 -13.81
CA VAL A 71 9.13 4.71 -14.82
C VAL A 71 10.37 5.43 -14.29
N THR A 72 11.37 4.68 -13.83
CA THR A 72 12.63 5.29 -13.45
C THR A 72 13.41 5.57 -14.73
N ASP A 73 13.48 6.83 -15.12
CA ASP A 73 14.39 7.29 -16.16
C ASP A 73 15.84 7.19 -15.63
N GLY A 74 16.44 6.01 -15.74
CA GLY A 74 17.87 5.91 -16.05
C GLY A 74 18.91 6.01 -14.94
N VAL A 75 18.77 5.34 -13.78
CA VAL A 75 19.96 5.01 -12.94
C VAL A 75 20.11 3.52 -12.53
N PHE A 76 19.12 2.65 -12.77
CA PHE A 76 19.33 1.18 -12.85
C PHE A 76 18.46 0.51 -13.93
N GLY A 77 18.10 1.23 -14.98
CA GLY A 77 17.34 0.70 -16.11
C GLY A 77 17.70 1.50 -17.37
N GLY A 78 18.34 0.85 -18.33
CA GLY A 78 18.71 1.46 -19.60
C GLY A 78 17.48 1.85 -20.43
N ALA A 79 17.37 3.16 -20.67
CA ALA A 79 16.74 3.90 -21.77
C ALA A 79 15.26 3.68 -22.15
N PRO A 80 14.54 4.77 -22.48
CA PRO A 80 13.12 4.77 -22.82
C PRO A 80 12.90 4.21 -24.23
N ALA A 81 12.17 3.10 -24.34
CA ALA A 81 11.60 2.66 -25.61
C ALA A 81 10.09 2.74 -25.47
N ALA A 82 9.48 3.66 -26.24
CA ALA A 82 8.05 3.73 -26.43
C ALA A 82 7.47 2.32 -26.56
N LEU A 83 6.48 1.99 -25.71
CA LEU A 83 5.73 0.75 -25.83
C LEU A 83 5.26 0.60 -27.28
N PRO A 84 5.58 -0.51 -27.98
CA PRO A 84 4.94 -0.82 -29.24
C PRO A 84 3.43 -0.80 -29.02
N LYS A 85 2.72 -0.01 -29.82
CA LYS A 85 1.25 0.01 -29.81
C LYS A 85 0.78 -1.42 -29.97
N GLU A 86 -0.06 -1.90 -29.05
CA GLU A 86 -0.74 -3.19 -29.20
C GLU A 86 -1.47 -3.18 -30.55
N GLU A 87 -1.00 -4.03 -31.46
CA GLU A 87 -1.69 -4.27 -32.73
C GLU A 87 -2.91 -5.14 -32.43
N PRO A 88 -4.11 -4.85 -32.99
CA PRO A 88 -5.35 -5.47 -32.55
C PRO A 88 -5.31 -6.99 -32.76
N PRO A 89 -6.00 -7.78 -31.93
CA PRO A 89 -6.00 -9.23 -32.03
C PRO A 89 -6.40 -9.67 -33.44
N GLN A 90 -5.50 -10.40 -34.09
CA GLN A 90 -5.73 -10.99 -35.39
C GLN A 90 -6.91 -11.95 -35.25
N LYS A 91 -8.02 -11.64 -35.93
CA LYS A 91 -9.22 -12.49 -35.94
C LYS A 91 -8.80 -13.85 -36.46
N GLU A 92 -8.96 -14.90 -35.65
CA GLU A 92 -8.84 -16.28 -36.12
C GLU A 92 -9.89 -16.49 -37.23
N GLU A 93 -9.44 -16.60 -38.48
CA GLU A 93 -10.29 -17.02 -39.59
C GLU A 93 -10.51 -18.55 -39.51
N PRO A 94 -11.72 -19.04 -39.82
CA PRO A 94 -12.02 -20.46 -39.70
C PRO A 94 -11.20 -21.24 -40.73
N VAL A 95 -10.47 -22.26 -40.25
CA VAL A 95 -9.77 -23.24 -41.10
C VAL A 95 -10.78 -23.87 -42.05
N ALA A 96 -10.64 -23.58 -43.35
CA ALA A 96 -11.43 -24.20 -44.40
C ALA A 96 -10.97 -25.65 -44.62
N ASP A 97 -11.93 -26.58 -44.68
CA ASP A 97 -11.67 -27.99 -44.98
C ASP A 97 -10.97 -28.17 -46.33
N PRO A 98 -10.01 -29.12 -46.47
CA PRO A 98 -9.33 -29.34 -47.73
C PRO A 98 -10.29 -29.94 -48.78
N PRO A 99 -10.16 -29.56 -50.07
CA PRO A 99 -11.00 -30.12 -51.13
C PRO A 99 -10.65 -31.59 -51.36
N VAL A 100 -11.63 -32.48 -51.18
CA VAL A 100 -11.53 -33.87 -51.61
C VAL A 100 -11.51 -33.88 -53.15
N SER A 101 -10.35 -34.14 -53.73
CA SER A 101 -10.24 -34.44 -55.16
C SER A 101 -10.88 -35.79 -55.44
N ALA A 102 -12.09 -35.79 -56.01
CA ALA A 102 -12.67 -36.97 -56.63
C ALA A 102 -12.17 -37.05 -58.08
N SER A 103 -11.28 -38.01 -58.34
CA SER A 103 -10.97 -38.51 -59.67
C SER A 103 -11.93 -39.65 -59.99
N VAL A 104 -12.91 -39.42 -60.89
CA VAL A 104 -13.51 -40.39 -61.82
C VAL A 104 -14.05 -39.62 -63.02
#